data_AF-K1VLN9-F1
#
_entry.id   AF-K1VLN9-F1
#
_cell.length_a   1.000
_cell.length_b   1.000
_cell.length_c   1.000
_cell.angle_alpha   90.00
_cell.angle_beta   90.00
_cell.angle_gamma   90.00
#
_symmetry.space_group_name_H-M   'P 1'
#
loop_
_entity.id
_entity.type
_entity.pdbx_description
1 polymer ?
#
loop_
_entity_poly.entity_id
_entity_poly.type
_entity_poly.pdbx_seq_one_letter_code
_entity_poly.pdbx_strand_id
1 'polypeptide(L)'
;MSNAHRPTWNPKQGQDSKMGTAQVSKHGMASHTKLKFRQVGQTSVSDVARRDLRAELAAAERAAQDKKRKAQGLPPLPPLPPVGGAKEIGNGEGEKADEEDEAAAKRRKILEEAAELDRDDSSDEDEDEDDDDDDDDE
;
A
#
# COMPACT_ATOMS: atom_id res chain seq x y z
N MET A 1 44.27 36.75 -12.75
CA MET A 1 42.93 36.84 -12.12
C MET A 1 42.95 35.99 -10.85
N SER A 2 42.53 36.52 -9.69
CA SER A 2 42.67 35.82 -8.41
C SER A 2 41.58 34.77 -8.21
N ASN A 3 41.96 33.56 -7.76
CA ASN A 3 41.07 32.41 -7.58
C ASN A 3 40.30 32.40 -6.24
N ALA A 4 40.05 33.58 -5.64
CA ALA A 4 39.46 33.70 -4.32
C ALA A 4 37.94 33.44 -4.30
N HIS A 5 37.23 33.80 -5.38
CA HIS A 5 35.80 33.53 -5.53
C HIS A 5 35.60 32.13 -6.12
N ARG A 6 35.46 31.15 -5.25
CA ARG A 6 35.24 29.74 -5.61
C ARG A 6 33.87 29.26 -5.10
N PRO A 7 33.12 28.48 -5.89
CA PRO A 7 31.89 27.86 -5.42
C PRO A 7 32.12 26.93 -4.22
N THR A 8 31.06 26.66 -3.46
CA THR A 8 31.07 25.68 -2.37
C THR A 8 30.51 24.36 -2.91
N TRP A 9 31.38 23.35 -3.11
CA TRP A 9 30.94 22.01 -3.55
C TRP A 9 30.45 21.14 -2.40
N ASN A 10 31.01 21.34 -1.19
CA ASN A 10 30.62 20.61 0.01
C ASN A 10 30.09 21.58 1.06
N PRO A 11 28.87 21.39 1.58
CA PRO A 11 28.32 22.22 2.63
C PRO A 11 29.03 21.98 3.96
N LYS A 12 29.01 22.98 4.85
CA LYS A 12 29.53 22.83 6.21
C LYS A 12 28.66 21.85 7.00
N GLN A 13 29.25 20.79 7.52
CA GLN A 13 28.58 19.86 8.42
C GLN A 13 28.45 20.46 9.84
N GLY A 14 27.32 20.21 10.50
CA GLY A 14 27.09 20.63 11.88
C GLY A 14 27.85 19.71 12.85
N GLN A 15 28.80 20.27 13.59
CA GLN A 15 29.53 19.56 14.66
C GLN A 15 29.53 20.46 15.91
N ASP A 16 30.42 21.46 15.96
CA ASP A 16 30.47 22.44 17.04
C ASP A 16 29.37 23.51 16.89
N SER A 17 28.40 23.45 17.79
CA SER A 17 27.44 24.52 18.01
C SER A 17 27.86 25.34 19.24
N LYS A 18 27.49 26.63 19.30
CA LYS A 18 27.73 27.51 20.47
C LYS A 18 26.89 27.14 21.70
N MET A 19 26.58 25.86 21.86
CA MET A 19 25.77 25.34 22.95
C MET A 19 26.62 25.39 24.23
N GLY A 20 26.12 26.06 25.27
CA GLY A 20 26.84 26.27 26.53
C GLY A 20 27.39 27.69 26.76
N THR A 21 27.29 28.60 25.78
CA THR A 21 27.59 30.02 26.03
C THR A 21 26.41 30.73 26.71
N ALA A 22 26.69 31.73 27.56
CA ALA A 22 25.67 32.56 28.19
C ALA A 22 25.07 33.63 27.24
N GLN A 23 25.50 33.66 25.97
CA GLN A 23 25.02 34.62 24.98
C GLN A 23 23.73 34.11 24.34
N VAL A 24 22.60 34.76 24.62
CA VAL A 24 21.28 34.38 24.09
C VAL A 24 20.75 35.45 23.14
N SER A 25 20.25 35.04 21.97
CA SER A 25 19.55 35.92 21.03
C SER A 25 18.12 36.18 21.50
N LYS A 26 17.51 37.30 21.09
CA LYS A 26 16.08 37.59 21.31
C LYS A 26 15.16 36.42 20.88
N HIS A 27 15.53 35.68 19.84
CA HIS A 27 14.78 34.51 19.36
C HIS A 27 14.87 33.30 20.29
N GLY A 28 15.92 33.20 21.10
CA GLY A 28 16.10 32.15 22.09
C GLY A 28 15.44 32.46 23.43
N MET A 29 14.72 33.59 23.55
CA MET A 29 13.94 33.88 24.74
C MET A 29 12.72 32.97 24.83
N ALA A 30 12.26 32.72 26.06
CA ALA A 30 11.10 31.85 26.30
C ALA A 30 9.85 32.37 25.57
N SER A 31 9.33 31.57 24.65
CA SER A 31 8.13 31.88 23.86
C SER A 31 7.40 30.57 23.55
N HIS A 32 6.07 30.62 23.52
CA HIS A 32 5.21 29.44 23.28
C HIS A 32 5.55 28.25 24.20
N THR A 33 5.71 28.52 25.49
CA THR A 33 6.08 27.53 26.52
C THR A 33 4.98 26.51 26.84
N LYS A 34 3.80 26.62 26.19
CA LYS A 34 2.66 25.74 26.38
C LYS A 34 2.28 25.09 25.05
N LEU A 35 2.41 23.76 24.99
CA LEU A 35 1.94 22.97 23.86
C LEU A 35 0.41 22.84 23.90
N LYS A 36 -0.23 23.07 22.75
CA LYS A 36 -1.66 22.83 22.57
C LYS A 36 -1.87 21.40 22.09
N PHE A 37 -2.70 20.65 22.80
CA PHE A 37 -3.12 19.31 22.39
C PHE A 37 -4.44 19.37 21.65
N ARG A 38 -4.61 18.48 20.66
CA ARG A 38 -5.87 18.33 19.92
C ARG A 38 -6.94 17.82 20.87
N GLN A 39 -8.04 18.56 20.97
CA GLN A 39 -9.21 18.14 21.73
C GLN A 39 -10.05 17.12 20.94
N VAL A 40 -10.96 16.44 21.62
CA VAL A 40 -11.98 15.61 20.95
C VAL A 40 -12.73 16.45 19.91
N GLY A 41 -12.92 15.91 18.71
CA GLY A 41 -13.49 16.65 17.58
C GLY A 41 -12.51 17.53 16.79
N GLN A 42 -11.27 17.73 17.25
CA GLN A 42 -10.19 18.42 16.51
C GLN A 42 -9.19 17.43 15.89
N THR A 43 -9.69 16.30 15.40
CA THR A 43 -8.88 15.18 14.88
C THR A 43 -7.85 14.68 15.90
N SER A 44 -8.30 14.42 17.12
CA SER A 44 -7.47 13.76 18.13
C SER A 44 -7.08 12.35 17.67
N VAL A 45 -5.95 11.84 18.16
CA VAL A 45 -5.42 10.52 17.76
C VAL A 45 -6.44 9.42 18.01
N SER A 46 -7.14 9.45 19.14
CA SER A 46 -8.20 8.49 19.47
C SER A 46 -9.39 8.55 18.52
N ASP A 47 -9.74 9.74 18.03
CA ASP A 47 -10.86 9.88 17.09
C ASP A 47 -10.46 9.37 15.71
N VAL A 48 -9.23 9.61 15.27
CA VAL A 48 -8.73 9.14 13.97
C VAL A 48 -8.59 7.62 13.96
N ALA A 49 -8.12 7.01 15.05
CA ALA A 49 -7.96 5.57 15.16
C ALA A 49 -9.27 4.76 15.02
N ARG A 50 -10.42 5.38 15.30
CA ARG A 50 -11.75 4.72 15.22
C ARG A 50 -12.44 4.91 13.87
N ARG A 51 -11.93 5.77 12.98
CA ARG A 51 -12.56 6.08 11.70
C ARG A 51 -12.02 5.19 10.59
N ASP A 52 -12.92 4.70 9.75
CA ASP A 52 -12.54 4.12 8.47
C ASP A 52 -12.29 5.24 7.45
N LEU A 53 -11.03 5.67 7.39
CA LEU A 53 -10.60 6.75 6.50
C LEU A 53 -10.75 6.40 5.02
N ARG A 54 -10.72 5.10 4.67
CA ARG A 54 -10.83 4.66 3.27
C ARG A 54 -12.27 4.81 2.79
N ALA A 55 -13.23 4.39 3.59
CA ALA A 55 -14.65 4.57 3.30
C ALA A 55 -15.03 6.05 3.23
N GLU A 56 -14.57 6.86 4.20
CA GLU A 56 -14.80 8.30 4.21
C GLU A 56 -14.20 9.01 2.98
N LEU A 57 -12.97 8.66 2.59
CA LEU A 57 -12.32 9.18 1.40
C LEU A 57 -13.12 8.85 0.14
N ALA A 58 -13.51 7.57 -0.04
CA ALA A 58 -14.26 7.15 -1.23
C ALA A 58 -15.62 7.89 -1.36
N ALA A 59 -16.29 8.11 -0.23
CA ALA A 59 -17.53 8.89 -0.20
C ALA A 59 -17.31 10.37 -0.56
N ALA A 60 -16.26 10.99 -0.01
CA ALA A 60 -15.91 12.38 -0.28
C ALA A 60 -15.50 12.60 -1.75
N GLU A 61 -14.71 11.68 -2.31
CA GLU A 61 -14.34 11.70 -3.72
C GLU A 61 -15.57 11.60 -4.63
N ARG A 62 -16.51 10.70 -4.31
CA ARG A 62 -17.75 10.59 -5.07
C ARG A 62 -18.57 11.87 -5.01
N ALA A 63 -18.74 12.46 -3.83
CA ALA A 63 -19.46 13.73 -3.70
C ALA A 63 -18.79 14.85 -4.51
N ALA A 64 -17.46 14.90 -4.53
CA ALA A 64 -16.71 15.84 -5.34
C ALA A 64 -16.89 15.58 -6.85
N GLN A 65 -16.88 14.32 -7.28
CA GLN A 65 -17.10 13.93 -8.68
C GLN A 65 -18.53 14.19 -9.15
N ASP A 66 -19.52 13.92 -8.30
CA ASP A 66 -20.93 14.22 -8.60
C ASP A 66 -21.16 15.72 -8.68
N LYS A 67 -20.51 16.53 -7.83
CA LYS A 67 -20.52 18.00 -7.96
C LYS A 67 -19.95 18.46 -9.29
N LYS A 68 -18.84 17.85 -9.75
CA LYS A 68 -18.25 18.14 -11.07
C LYS A 68 -19.17 17.74 -12.22
N ARG A 69 -19.78 16.55 -12.17
CA ARG A 69 -20.72 16.08 -13.21
C ARG A 69 -21.99 16.91 -13.29
N LYS A 70 -22.56 17.29 -12.14
CA LYS A 70 -23.70 18.20 -12.08
C LYS A 70 -23.40 19.54 -12.76
N ALA A 71 -22.21 20.10 -12.53
CA ALA A 71 -21.77 21.32 -13.20
C ALA A 71 -21.58 21.14 -14.73
N GLN A 72 -21.28 19.92 -15.17
CA GLN A 72 -21.17 19.54 -16.59
C GLN A 72 -22.50 19.07 -17.19
N GLY A 73 -23.60 19.06 -16.42
CA GLY A 73 -24.92 18.61 -16.87
C GLY A 73 -25.08 17.09 -17.05
N LEU A 74 -24.11 16.28 -16.60
CA LEU A 74 -24.17 14.82 -16.65
C LEU A 74 -24.93 14.23 -15.44
N PRO A 75 -25.59 13.06 -15.60
CA PRO A 75 -26.26 12.37 -14.50
C PRO A 75 -25.27 11.91 -13.42
N PRO A 76 -25.74 11.70 -12.18
CA PRO A 76 -24.91 11.25 -11.06
C PRO A 76 -24.38 9.82 -11.28
N LEU A 77 -23.22 9.51 -10.68
CA LEU A 77 -22.65 8.17 -10.76
C LEU A 77 -23.53 7.08 -10.09
N PRO A 78 -23.56 5.85 -10.63
CA PRO A 78 -24.23 4.72 -9.98
C PRO A 78 -23.60 4.41 -8.61
N PRO A 79 -24.37 3.80 -7.67
CA PRO A 79 -23.86 3.41 -6.36
C PRO A 79 -22.72 2.39 -6.48
N LEU A 80 -21.61 2.63 -5.76
CA LEU A 80 -20.56 1.62 -5.61
C LEU A 80 -21.12 0.43 -4.82
N PRO A 81 -20.69 -0.81 -5.13
CA PRO A 81 -20.94 -1.95 -4.26
C PRO A 81 -20.35 -1.69 -2.86
N PRO A 82 -20.94 -2.28 -1.80
CA PRO A 82 -20.43 -2.12 -0.45
C PRO A 82 -18.95 -2.53 -0.42
N VAL A 83 -18.10 -1.65 0.12
CA VAL A 83 -16.68 -1.95 0.37
C VAL A 83 -16.61 -2.88 1.59
N GLY A 84 -17.19 -4.08 1.46
CA GLY A 84 -17.14 -5.19 2.43
C GLY A 84 -16.12 -6.24 2.00
N GLY A 85 -15.04 -5.81 1.37
CA GLY A 85 -13.98 -6.68 0.87
C GLY A 85 -12.68 -5.96 1.05
N ALA A 86 -12.16 -6.01 2.28
CA ALA A 86 -10.76 -5.75 2.52
C ALA A 86 -9.97 -6.74 1.65
N LYS A 87 -9.46 -6.29 0.49
CA LYS A 87 -8.12 -6.74 0.11
C LYS A 87 -7.19 -6.08 1.12
N GLU A 88 -7.13 -6.71 2.28
CA GLU A 88 -6.15 -6.48 3.30
C GLU A 88 -4.81 -6.71 2.62
N ILE A 89 -4.00 -5.66 2.49
CA ILE A 89 -2.57 -5.85 2.28
C ILE A 89 -2.05 -6.19 3.68
N GLY A 90 -2.37 -7.40 4.10
CA GLY A 90 -2.07 -7.98 5.41
C GLY A 90 -1.38 -9.31 5.16
N ASN A 91 -0.27 -9.48 5.87
CA ASN A 91 0.55 -10.67 5.87
C ASN A 91 -0.32 -11.91 6.16
N GLY A 92 0.06 -13.04 5.56
CA GLY A 92 -0.79 -14.21 5.40
C GLY A 92 -1.44 -14.78 6.67
N GLU A 93 -2.40 -15.65 6.37
CA GLU A 93 -3.02 -16.66 7.23
C GLU A 93 -4.38 -16.26 7.84
N GLY A 94 -5.43 -16.86 7.27
CA GLY A 94 -6.72 -16.99 7.93
C GLY A 94 -7.92 -16.70 7.04
N GLU A 95 -8.62 -17.78 6.66
CA GLU A 95 -10.08 -17.80 6.45
C GLU A 95 -10.59 -17.42 5.05
N LYS A 96 -10.18 -18.19 4.03
CA LYS A 96 -10.85 -18.28 2.71
C LYS A 96 -10.95 -19.70 2.14
N ALA A 97 -11.13 -20.70 3.00
CA ALA A 97 -11.20 -22.10 2.56
C ALA A 97 -12.39 -22.40 1.62
N ASP A 98 -13.59 -21.84 1.85
CA ASP A 98 -14.79 -22.25 1.10
C ASP A 98 -14.94 -21.64 -0.31
N GLU A 99 -14.49 -20.40 -0.55
CA GLU A 99 -14.59 -19.77 -1.88
C GLU A 99 -13.41 -20.12 -2.81
N GLU A 100 -12.25 -20.44 -2.24
CA GLU A 100 -11.08 -20.85 -3.02
C GLU A 100 -11.24 -22.25 -3.59
N ASP A 101 -11.88 -23.19 -2.87
CA ASP A 101 -12.09 -24.56 -3.33
C ASP A 101 -13.00 -24.62 -4.58
N GLU A 102 -14.08 -23.84 -4.63
CA GLU A 102 -14.92 -23.79 -5.82
C GLU A 102 -14.21 -23.16 -7.02
N ALA A 103 -13.42 -22.12 -6.77
CA ALA A 103 -12.66 -21.45 -7.83
C ALA A 103 -11.48 -22.32 -8.33
N ALA A 104 -10.85 -23.06 -7.43
CA ALA A 104 -9.78 -24.03 -7.74
C ALA A 104 -10.33 -25.23 -8.50
N ALA A 105 -11.49 -25.78 -8.12
CA ALA A 105 -12.17 -26.85 -8.84
C ALA A 105 -12.55 -26.43 -10.26
N LYS A 106 -13.07 -25.20 -10.44
CA LYS A 106 -13.38 -24.64 -11.76
C LYS A 106 -12.12 -24.44 -12.61
N ARG A 107 -11.02 -23.96 -12.02
CA ARG A 107 -9.72 -23.82 -12.72
C ARG A 107 -9.10 -25.16 -13.12
N ARG A 108 -9.18 -26.17 -12.25
CA ARG A 108 -8.68 -27.53 -12.54
C ARG A 108 -9.44 -28.14 -13.71
N LYS A 109 -10.76 -28.03 -13.70
CA LYS A 109 -11.62 -28.51 -14.80
C LYS A 109 -11.31 -27.83 -16.12
N ILE A 110 -11.11 -26.51 -16.13
CA ILE A 110 -10.78 -25.75 -17.35
C ILE A 110 -9.41 -26.15 -17.90
N LEU A 111 -8.43 -26.41 -17.02
CA LEU A 111 -7.09 -26.85 -17.44
C LEU A 111 -7.09 -28.29 -18.00
N GLU A 112 -7.90 -29.18 -17.42
CA GLU A 112 -8.08 -30.55 -17.90
C GLU A 112 -8.81 -30.58 -19.26
N GLU A 113 -9.90 -29.81 -19.40
CA GLU A 113 -10.60 -29.65 -20.68
C GLU A 113 -9.69 -29.04 -21.76
N ALA A 114 -8.84 -28.09 -21.39
CA ALA A 114 -7.84 -27.52 -22.30
C ALA A 114 -6.75 -28.54 -22.68
N ALA A 115 -6.32 -29.39 -21.73
CA ALA A 115 -5.32 -30.42 -21.98
C ALA A 115 -5.87 -31.56 -22.86
N GLU A 116 -7.14 -31.95 -22.69
CA GLU A 116 -7.80 -32.92 -23.57
C GLU A 116 -8.01 -32.39 -24.99
N LEU A 117 -8.32 -31.09 -25.13
CA LEU A 117 -8.46 -30.43 -26.43
C LEU A 117 -7.11 -30.21 -27.15
N ASP A 118 -6.02 -30.08 -26.40
CA ASP A 118 -4.65 -29.92 -26.93
C ASP A 118 -3.95 -31.27 -27.19
N ARG A 119 -4.48 -32.37 -26.62
CA ARG A 119 -4.01 -33.73 -26.90
C ARG A 119 -4.53 -34.19 -28.27
N ASP A 120 -3.85 -33.75 -29.33
CA ASP A 120 -4.07 -34.22 -30.70
C ASP A 120 -4.03 -35.76 -30.75
N ASP A 121 -5.01 -36.36 -31.45
CA ASP A 121 -5.26 -37.80 -31.62
C ASP A 121 -4.14 -38.52 -32.40
N SER A 122 -2.95 -38.62 -31.80
CA SER A 122 -1.80 -39.37 -32.30
C SER A 122 -0.97 -39.96 -31.15
N SER A 123 -1.30 -41.20 -30.78
CA SER A 123 -0.40 -42.31 -30.39
C SER A 123 0.90 -41.95 -29.65
N ASP A 124 1.04 -42.31 -28.38
CA ASP A 124 1.58 -43.61 -27.93
C ASP A 124 1.61 -43.64 -26.38
N GLU A 125 1.41 -44.82 -25.81
CA GLU A 125 1.51 -45.11 -24.38
C GLU A 125 2.99 -45.20 -24.00
N ASP A 126 3.53 -44.21 -23.28
CA ASP A 126 4.79 -44.38 -22.54
C ASP A 126 4.59 -43.86 -21.10
N GLU A 127 4.39 -44.83 -20.20
CA GLU A 127 4.55 -44.69 -18.75
C GLU A 127 6.06 -44.55 -18.47
N ASP A 128 6.55 -43.31 -18.38
CA ASP A 128 7.89 -43.04 -17.88
C ASP A 128 7.89 -43.15 -16.34
N GLU A 129 8.08 -44.37 -15.84
CA GLU A 129 8.60 -44.65 -14.49
C GLU A 129 10.06 -44.17 -14.41
N ASP A 130 10.27 -42.94 -13.93
CA ASP A 130 11.61 -42.44 -13.60
C ASP A 130 11.94 -42.84 -12.15
N ASP A 131 12.45 -44.07 -12.03
CA ASP A 131 13.17 -44.61 -10.87
C ASP A 131 14.65 -44.18 -10.99
N ASP A 132 15.05 -43.15 -10.26
CA ASP A 132 16.45 -42.77 -10.11
C ASP A 132 16.80 -42.68 -8.62
N ASP A 133 17.07 -43.87 -8.08
CA ASP A 133 17.86 -44.14 -6.89
C ASP A 133 19.34 -43.97 -7.27
N ASP A 134 19.98 -42.87 -6.85
CA ASP A 134 21.44 -42.85 -6.74
C ASP A 134 21.89 -42.19 -5.43
N ASP A 135 22.56 -43.05 -4.68
CA ASP A 135 23.23 -42.87 -3.41
C ASP A 135 24.61 -42.22 -3.66
N ASP A 136 25.28 -41.81 -2.57
CA ASP A 136 26.74 -41.69 -2.44
C ASP A 136 27.46 -40.30 -2.48
N ASP A 137 28.13 -40.06 -1.35
CA ASP A 137 29.39 -39.32 -1.09
C ASP A 137 29.54 -37.77 -1.25
N GLU A 138 29.35 -37.03 -0.13
CA GLU A 138 30.39 -36.27 0.66
C GLU A 138 29.79 -35.34 1.74
#